data_AF-A0A9N9JW52-F1
#
_entry.id   AF-A0A9N9JW52-F1
#
_cell.length_a   1.000
_cell.length_b   1.000
_cell.length_c   1.000
_cell.angle_alpha   90.00
_cell.angle_beta   90.00
_cell.angle_gamma   90.00
#
_symmetry.space_group_name_H-M   'P 1'
#
loop_
_entity.id
_entity.type
_entity.pdbx_description
1 polymer ?
#
loop_
_entity_poly.entity_id
_entity_poly.type
_entity_poly.pdbx_seq_one_letter_code
_entity_poly.pdbx_strand_id
1 'polypeptide(L)'
;MAESFSSRLSKEFTLKRLTFWIFWFGSHIGLFILGFYKQKDDRSLDNLNVLGLSVWTSRGAGLCLAYDGALILLPVCRNIIKNLRALSFLNKFIPFDENLWFHRQTAYSLLLWTLVHTFAHYVNFWTLEQLGKFQAWQLHYTTWAGLTGHFMLLMMVLMYTSAHHKMRHQSFETFWYTHHLAFFFMLCLYFHGHGCFVKTAQGECKGYLSWRFTIVGGILYFFERVLREIRARQPTQIIKVIAHPSKAFEIQFDKPSFRYKAGQYLFLNVPAISTWQWHPFTITSAPDDPYVSVHVRQVGDFTNKFGELLGCDPDSKQFAPAVLPTLRIDGPYGTPAED
;
A
#
# COMPACT_ATOMS: atom_id res chain seq x y z
N MET A 1 22.63 -0.34 23.78
CA MET A 1 22.38 -1.45 24.71
C MET A 1 21.31 -2.33 24.09
N ALA A 2 21.57 -3.61 23.83
CA ALA A 2 20.58 -4.47 23.18
C ALA A 2 19.42 -4.77 24.13
N GLU A 3 18.18 -4.46 23.73
CA GLU A 3 16.99 -4.81 24.50
C GLU A 3 16.90 -6.31 24.79
N SER A 4 16.58 -6.66 26.03
CA SER A 4 16.27 -8.03 26.44
C SER A 4 15.09 -8.59 25.64
N PHE A 5 15.14 -9.89 25.31
CA PHE A 5 14.05 -10.61 24.64
C PHE A 5 12.70 -10.45 25.38
N SER A 6 12.71 -10.42 26.70
CA SER A 6 11.52 -10.19 27.53
C SER A 6 10.93 -8.78 27.34
N SER A 7 11.78 -7.77 27.19
CA SER A 7 11.36 -6.38 26.89
C SER A 7 10.74 -6.26 25.49
N ARG A 8 11.28 -7.00 24.52
CA ARG A 8 10.67 -7.06 23.18
C ARG A 8 9.31 -7.74 23.20
N LEU A 9 9.18 -8.84 23.93
CA LEU A 9 7.90 -9.53 24.10
C LEU A 9 6.86 -8.63 24.78
N SER A 10 7.20 -7.94 25.86
CA SER A 10 6.24 -7.07 26.56
C SER A 10 5.74 -5.90 25.69
N LYS A 11 6.59 -5.37 24.78
CA LYS A 11 6.19 -4.37 23.78
C LYS A 11 5.24 -4.92 22.72
N GLU A 12 5.37 -6.19 22.34
CA GLU A 12 4.48 -6.85 21.37
C GLU A 12 3.11 -7.20 21.98
N PHE A 13 3.06 -7.56 23.27
CA PHE A 13 1.85 -8.02 23.96
C PHE A 13 1.12 -6.93 24.76
N THR A 14 1.17 -5.67 24.31
CA THR A 14 0.33 -4.63 24.93
C THR A 14 -1.15 -4.95 24.71
N LEU A 15 -1.99 -4.66 25.72
CA LEU A 15 -3.44 -4.93 25.65
C LEU A 15 -4.09 -4.27 24.41
N LYS A 16 -3.63 -3.06 24.06
CA LYS A 16 -4.04 -2.34 22.85
C LYS A 16 -3.75 -3.13 21.56
N ARG A 17 -2.51 -3.63 21.39
CA ARG A 17 -2.14 -4.42 20.20
C ARG A 17 -2.90 -5.75 20.19
N LEU A 18 -2.95 -6.45 21.31
CA LEU A 18 -3.62 -7.75 21.41
C LEU A 18 -5.11 -7.66 21.06
N THR A 19 -5.83 -6.71 21.65
CA THR A 19 -7.27 -6.51 21.37
C THR A 19 -7.52 -6.15 19.91
N PHE A 20 -6.70 -5.27 19.33
CA PHE A 20 -6.78 -4.93 17.92
C PHE A 20 -6.59 -6.15 17.01
N TRP A 21 -5.55 -6.96 17.26
CA TRP A 21 -5.24 -8.12 16.42
C TRP A 21 -6.25 -9.26 16.58
N ILE A 22 -6.74 -9.52 17.79
CA ILE A 22 -7.82 -10.49 18.02
C ILE A 22 -9.07 -10.06 17.24
N PHE A 23 -9.45 -8.79 17.32
CA PHE A 23 -10.59 -8.27 16.56
C PHE A 23 -10.34 -8.36 15.05
N TRP A 24 -9.17 -7.95 14.58
CA TRP A 24 -8.80 -7.96 13.17
C TRP A 24 -8.87 -9.37 12.57
N PHE A 25 -8.18 -10.34 13.17
CA PHE A 25 -8.21 -11.73 12.69
C PHE A 25 -9.60 -12.37 12.88
N GLY A 26 -10.27 -12.09 14.00
CA GLY A 26 -11.63 -12.55 14.25
C GLY A 26 -12.62 -12.03 13.21
N SER A 27 -12.48 -10.78 12.76
CA SER A 27 -13.33 -10.21 11.71
C SER A 27 -13.15 -10.91 10.36
N HIS A 28 -11.93 -11.32 9.99
CA HIS A 28 -11.68 -12.09 8.78
C HIS A 28 -12.32 -13.47 8.84
N ILE A 29 -12.17 -14.17 9.96
CA ILE A 29 -12.80 -15.48 10.17
C ILE A 29 -14.33 -15.33 10.10
N GLY A 30 -14.89 -14.33 10.78
CA GLY A 30 -16.32 -14.04 10.77
C GLY A 30 -16.85 -13.71 9.38
N LEU A 31 -16.14 -12.87 8.61
CA LEU A 31 -16.50 -12.52 7.23
C LEU A 31 -16.40 -13.72 6.28
N PHE A 32 -15.39 -14.57 6.45
CA PHE A 32 -15.25 -15.81 5.67
C PHE A 32 -16.45 -16.73 5.93
N ILE A 33 -16.76 -17.00 7.20
CA ILE A 33 -17.90 -17.82 7.61
C ILE A 33 -19.21 -17.23 7.07
N LEU A 34 -19.40 -15.92 7.22
CA LEU A 34 -20.59 -15.23 6.71
C LEU A 34 -20.71 -15.38 5.20
N GLY A 35 -19.65 -15.18 4.43
CA GLY A 35 -19.67 -15.34 2.97
C GLY A 35 -19.89 -16.78 2.52
N PHE A 36 -19.35 -17.73 3.28
CA PHE A 36 -19.55 -19.16 3.06
C PHE A 36 -21.02 -19.56 3.21
N TYR A 37 -21.63 -19.24 4.36
CA TYR A 37 -23.04 -19.57 4.61
C TYR A 37 -24.00 -18.74 3.75
N LYS A 38 -23.66 -17.48 3.46
CA LYS A 38 -24.44 -16.65 2.53
C LYS A 38 -24.53 -17.26 1.14
N GLN A 39 -23.51 -17.98 0.68
CA GLN A 39 -23.59 -18.72 -0.58
C GLN A 39 -24.35 -20.04 -0.42
N LYS A 40 -24.07 -20.78 0.66
CA LYS A 40 -24.62 -22.11 0.92
C LYS A 40 -26.14 -22.10 1.14
N ASP A 41 -26.64 -21.12 1.89
CA ASP A 41 -28.04 -21.09 2.35
C ASP A 41 -28.96 -20.26 1.44
N ASP A 42 -28.40 -19.57 0.45
CA ASP A 42 -29.15 -18.75 -0.49
C ASP A 42 -29.76 -19.61 -1.61
N ARG A 43 -31.06 -19.90 -1.45
CA ARG A 43 -31.86 -20.68 -2.41
C ARG A 43 -31.82 -20.16 -3.84
N SER A 44 -31.60 -18.85 -4.04
CA SER A 44 -31.50 -18.30 -5.40
C SER A 44 -30.24 -18.75 -6.13
N LEU A 45 -29.24 -19.26 -5.41
CA LEU A 45 -27.94 -19.69 -5.93
C LEU A 45 -27.72 -21.21 -5.82
N ASP A 46 -28.78 -21.99 -5.61
CA ASP A 46 -28.70 -23.46 -5.48
C ASP A 46 -28.10 -24.14 -6.72
N ASN A 47 -28.28 -23.54 -7.90
CA ASN A 47 -27.64 -23.97 -9.14
C ASN A 47 -26.10 -23.98 -9.04
N LEU A 48 -25.50 -23.07 -8.27
CA LEU A 48 -24.06 -22.99 -8.05
C LEU A 48 -23.60 -23.89 -6.90
N ASN A 49 -24.48 -24.21 -5.95
CA ASN A 49 -24.16 -25.08 -4.81
C ASN A 49 -23.82 -26.52 -5.22
N VAL A 50 -24.08 -26.91 -6.48
CA VAL A 50 -23.56 -28.16 -7.09
C VAL A 50 -22.02 -28.25 -7.04
N LEU A 51 -21.32 -27.11 -6.97
CA LEU A 51 -19.86 -27.04 -6.85
C LEU A 51 -19.35 -27.32 -5.42
N GLY A 52 -20.27 -27.38 -4.45
CA GLY A 52 -19.98 -27.71 -3.07
C GLY A 52 -18.98 -26.77 -2.41
N LEU A 53 -17.97 -27.36 -1.76
CA LEU A 53 -17.01 -26.63 -0.92
C LEU A 53 -16.27 -25.51 -1.65
N SER A 54 -15.99 -25.69 -2.94
CA SER A 54 -15.20 -24.75 -3.75
C SER A 54 -15.95 -23.44 -3.95
N VAL A 55 -17.26 -23.48 -4.24
CA VAL A 55 -18.03 -22.22 -4.40
C VAL A 55 -18.19 -21.52 -3.07
N TRP A 56 -18.50 -22.23 -1.98
CA TRP A 56 -18.67 -21.62 -0.65
C TRP A 56 -17.39 -20.92 -0.19
N THR A 57 -16.26 -21.60 -0.36
CA THR A 57 -14.92 -21.07 -0.04
C THR A 57 -14.58 -19.84 -0.87
N SER A 58 -14.84 -19.88 -2.19
CA SER A 58 -14.57 -18.73 -3.07
C SER A 58 -15.33 -17.47 -2.63
N ARG A 59 -16.55 -17.62 -2.10
CA ARG A 59 -17.40 -16.52 -1.63
C ARG A 59 -17.01 -15.99 -0.27
N GLY A 60 -16.67 -16.88 0.67
CA GLY A 60 -16.06 -16.49 1.94
C GLY A 60 -14.80 -15.66 1.72
N ALA A 61 -13.87 -16.17 0.91
CA ALA A 61 -12.63 -15.48 0.59
C ALA A 61 -12.86 -14.15 -0.16
N GLY A 62 -13.86 -14.10 -1.04
CA GLY A 62 -14.24 -12.88 -1.74
C GLY A 62 -14.69 -11.74 -0.82
N LEU A 63 -15.37 -12.05 0.30
CA LEU A 63 -15.73 -11.03 1.30
C LEU A 63 -14.50 -10.55 2.08
N CYS A 64 -13.59 -11.45 2.45
CA CYS A 64 -12.32 -11.06 3.07
C CYS A 64 -11.50 -10.16 2.14
N LEU A 65 -11.42 -10.48 0.85
CA LEU A 65 -10.76 -9.63 -0.15
C LEU A 65 -11.41 -8.26 -0.30
N ALA A 66 -12.74 -8.18 -0.25
CA ALA A 66 -13.43 -6.90 -0.25
C ALA A 66 -13.12 -6.07 1.01
N TYR A 67 -13.00 -6.74 2.17
CA TYR A 67 -12.62 -6.09 3.41
C TYR A 67 -11.17 -5.58 3.37
N ASP A 68 -10.22 -6.42 2.99
CA ASP A 68 -8.80 -6.04 2.82
C ASP A 68 -8.63 -4.95 1.76
N GLY A 69 -9.34 -5.05 0.63
CA GLY A 69 -9.31 -4.06 -0.44
C GLY A 69 -9.83 -2.69 -0.03
N ALA A 70 -10.82 -2.63 0.87
CA ALA A 70 -11.31 -1.36 1.43
C ALA A 70 -10.27 -0.74 2.38
N LEU A 71 -9.47 -1.57 3.05
CA LEU A 71 -8.60 -1.14 4.13
C LEU A 71 -7.17 -0.89 3.69
N ILE A 72 -6.65 -1.55 2.65
CA ILE A 72 -5.24 -1.48 2.25
C ILE A 72 -4.71 -0.05 2.00
N LEU A 73 -5.59 0.87 1.57
CA LEU A 73 -5.25 2.27 1.31
C LEU A 73 -5.32 3.17 2.55
N LEU A 74 -6.13 2.84 3.56
CA LEU A 74 -6.31 3.69 4.74
C LEU A 74 -5.02 3.94 5.53
N PRO A 75 -4.16 2.93 5.81
CA PRO A 75 -2.98 3.14 6.62
C PRO A 75 -1.94 4.01 5.91
N VAL A 76 -1.97 4.09 4.58
CA VAL A 76 -1.10 4.98 3.81
C VAL A 76 -1.67 6.39 3.68
N CYS A 77 -2.89 6.66 4.17
CA CYS A 77 -3.48 8.00 4.29
C CYS A 77 -3.01 8.73 5.56
N ARG A 78 -1.72 9.08 5.59
CA ARG A 78 -1.01 9.62 6.75
C ARG A 78 -1.62 10.88 7.37
N ASN A 79 -2.23 11.81 6.63
CA ASN A 79 -2.91 12.94 7.27
C ASN A 79 -4.19 12.48 8.01
N ILE A 80 -4.95 11.56 7.40
CA ILE A 80 -6.12 10.94 8.04
C ILE A 80 -5.69 10.18 9.29
N ILE A 81 -4.65 9.35 9.20
CA ILE A 81 -4.10 8.60 10.35
C ILE A 81 -3.66 9.54 11.47
N LYS A 82 -2.97 10.65 11.14
CA LYS A 82 -2.61 11.68 12.12
C LYS A 82 -3.83 12.24 12.84
N ASN A 83 -4.88 12.59 12.09
CA ASN A 83 -6.11 13.14 12.65
C ASN A 83 -6.86 12.11 13.52
N LEU A 84 -6.92 10.84 13.09
CA LEU A 84 -7.53 9.75 13.85
C LEU A 84 -6.73 9.43 15.12
N ARG A 85 -5.40 9.52 15.09
CA ARG A 85 -4.54 9.35 16.27
C ARG A 85 -4.82 10.39 17.36
N ALA A 86 -5.18 11.62 16.96
CA ALA A 86 -5.53 12.68 17.90
C ALA A 86 -6.85 12.40 18.67
N LEU A 87 -7.70 11.50 18.17
CA LEU A 87 -8.92 11.08 18.84
C LEU A 87 -8.59 10.06 19.93
N SER A 88 -8.51 10.53 21.18
CA SER A 88 -8.12 9.72 22.36
C SER A 88 -8.89 8.40 22.48
N PHE A 89 -10.20 8.41 22.19
CA PHE A 89 -11.02 7.20 22.27
C PHE A 89 -10.60 6.13 21.25
N LEU A 90 -10.24 6.50 20.01
CA LEU A 90 -9.75 5.54 19.01
C LEU A 90 -8.32 5.11 19.30
N ASN A 91 -7.45 6.05 19.70
CA ASN A 91 -6.06 5.76 19.97
C ASN A 91 -5.88 4.81 21.17
N LYS A 92 -6.87 4.66 22.04
CA LYS A 92 -6.87 3.63 23.09
C LYS A 92 -6.93 2.21 22.54
N PHE A 93 -7.60 2.00 21.40
CA PHE A 93 -7.85 0.67 20.84
C PHE A 93 -7.06 0.38 19.57
N ILE A 94 -6.71 1.40 18.78
CA ILE A 94 -6.08 1.23 17.46
C ILE A 94 -4.62 1.72 17.51
N PRO A 95 -3.62 0.88 17.17
CA PRO A 95 -2.21 1.26 17.09
C PRO A 95 -1.91 2.04 15.79
N PHE A 96 -2.35 3.30 15.73
CA PHE A 96 -2.16 4.16 14.56
C PHE A 96 -0.69 4.41 14.18
N ASP A 97 0.24 4.26 15.12
CA ASP A 97 1.68 4.45 14.91
C ASP A 97 2.32 3.33 14.07
N GLU A 98 1.65 2.18 14.03
CA GLU A 98 2.06 1.04 13.23
C GLU A 98 1.33 0.97 11.90
N ASN A 99 0.78 2.08 11.40
CA ASN A 99 -0.01 2.12 10.16
C ASN A 99 0.70 1.44 8.97
N LEU A 100 2.00 1.66 8.77
CA LEU A 100 2.75 1.00 7.69
C LEU A 100 2.98 -0.49 7.94
N TRP A 101 3.05 -0.92 9.21
CA TRP A 101 3.09 -2.35 9.54
C TRP A 101 1.72 -2.97 9.31
N PHE A 102 0.63 -2.31 9.72
CA PHE A 102 -0.73 -2.71 9.43
C PHE A 102 -0.99 -2.83 7.91
N HIS A 103 -0.54 -1.86 7.09
CA HIS A 103 -0.60 -1.97 5.62
C HIS A 103 0.05 -3.26 5.10
N ARG A 104 1.21 -3.66 5.65
CA ARG A 104 1.86 -4.93 5.27
C ARG A 104 1.06 -6.14 5.73
N GLN A 105 0.47 -6.11 6.93
CA GLN A 105 -0.39 -7.20 7.40
C GLN A 105 -1.66 -7.34 6.55
N THR A 106 -2.31 -6.22 6.19
CA THR A 106 -3.44 -6.21 5.24
C THR A 106 -3.01 -6.75 3.88
N ALA A 107 -1.81 -6.41 3.39
CA ALA A 107 -1.27 -7.01 2.17
C ALA A 107 -1.10 -8.54 2.30
N TYR A 108 -0.49 -9.03 3.39
CA TYR A 108 -0.36 -10.48 3.58
C TYR A 108 -1.71 -11.20 3.70
N SER A 109 -2.70 -10.58 4.37
CA SER A 109 -4.08 -11.08 4.40
C SER A 109 -4.70 -11.13 3.00
N LEU A 110 -4.58 -10.04 2.24
CA LEU A 110 -5.06 -9.95 0.87
C LEU A 110 -4.42 -11.02 -0.03
N LEU A 111 -3.12 -11.29 0.12
CA LEU A 111 -2.43 -12.37 -0.59
C LEU A 111 -2.99 -13.75 -0.20
N LEU A 112 -3.13 -14.03 1.10
CA LEU A 112 -3.68 -15.29 1.59
C LEU A 112 -5.07 -15.54 1.01
N TRP A 113 -5.98 -14.57 1.14
CA TRP A 113 -7.35 -14.71 0.64
C TRP A 113 -7.41 -14.74 -0.88
N THR A 114 -6.45 -14.11 -1.58
CA THR A 114 -6.34 -14.20 -3.04
C THR A 114 -6.00 -15.62 -3.47
N LEU A 115 -5.06 -16.28 -2.78
CA LEU A 115 -4.70 -17.67 -3.04
C LEU A 115 -5.90 -18.59 -2.79
N VAL A 116 -6.59 -18.44 -1.65
CA VAL A 116 -7.79 -19.23 -1.33
C VAL A 116 -8.91 -18.99 -2.36
N HIS A 117 -9.20 -17.74 -2.69
CA HIS A 117 -10.24 -17.35 -3.65
C HIS A 117 -9.95 -17.90 -5.05
N THR A 118 -8.73 -17.69 -5.53
CA THR A 118 -8.30 -18.12 -6.87
C THR A 118 -8.30 -19.64 -6.96
N PHE A 119 -7.69 -20.34 -5.99
CA PHE A 119 -7.69 -21.79 -5.97
C PHE A 119 -9.11 -22.37 -5.97
N ALA A 120 -9.99 -21.82 -5.14
CA ALA A 120 -11.39 -22.21 -5.11
C ALA A 120 -12.11 -21.97 -6.46
N HIS A 121 -11.80 -20.87 -7.16
CA HIS A 121 -12.29 -20.64 -8.52
C HIS A 121 -11.74 -21.66 -9.53
N TYR A 122 -10.46 -21.99 -9.49
CA TYR A 122 -9.91 -23.03 -10.37
C TYR A 122 -10.58 -24.39 -10.13
N VAL A 123 -10.85 -24.76 -8.87
CA VAL A 123 -11.62 -25.98 -8.55
C VAL A 123 -13.07 -25.89 -9.05
N ASN A 124 -13.72 -24.72 -8.93
CA ASN A 124 -15.06 -24.51 -9.50
C ASN A 124 -15.05 -24.78 -11.02
N PHE A 125 -14.13 -24.20 -11.77
CA PHE A 125 -14.05 -24.36 -13.22
C PHE A 125 -13.65 -25.77 -13.64
N TRP A 126 -12.72 -26.41 -12.92
CA TRP A 126 -12.40 -27.82 -13.11
C TRP A 126 -13.66 -28.70 -12.94
N THR A 127 -14.41 -28.51 -11.86
CA THR A 127 -15.63 -29.28 -11.57
C THR A 127 -16.71 -29.06 -12.63
N LEU A 128 -16.88 -27.81 -13.09
CA LEU A 128 -17.84 -27.47 -14.15
C LEU A 128 -17.49 -28.14 -15.48
N GLU A 129 -16.20 -28.22 -15.82
CA GLU A 129 -15.71 -28.94 -17.00
C GLU A 129 -16.04 -30.43 -16.90
N GLN A 130 -15.80 -31.06 -15.74
CA GLN A 130 -16.11 -32.48 -15.51
C GLN A 130 -17.60 -32.79 -15.60
N LEU A 131 -18.47 -31.82 -15.26
CA LEU A 131 -19.92 -31.96 -15.39
C LEU A 131 -20.41 -31.84 -16.84
N GLY A 132 -19.54 -31.50 -17.81
CA GLY A 132 -19.85 -31.48 -19.23
C GLY A 132 -20.89 -30.44 -19.65
N LYS A 133 -21.18 -29.44 -18.81
CA LYS A 133 -22.27 -28.49 -19.05
C LYS A 133 -21.90 -27.37 -20.03
N PHE A 134 -20.62 -27.00 -20.11
CA PHE A 134 -20.09 -25.94 -20.98
C PHE A 134 -18.56 -25.98 -21.00
N GLN A 135 -17.94 -25.24 -21.94
CA GLN A 135 -16.49 -25.02 -21.99
C GLN A 135 -16.06 -24.09 -20.84
N ALA A 136 -15.82 -24.67 -19.66
CA ALA A 136 -15.60 -23.96 -18.41
C ALA A 136 -14.28 -23.18 -18.47
N TRP A 137 -13.23 -23.77 -19.04
CA TRP A 137 -11.95 -23.08 -19.20
C TRP A 137 -12.03 -21.87 -20.13
N GLN A 138 -12.72 -22.00 -21.26
CA GLN A 138 -12.93 -20.86 -22.15
C GLN A 138 -13.66 -19.73 -21.42
N LEU A 139 -14.69 -20.05 -20.65
CA LEU A 139 -15.40 -19.06 -19.83
C LEU A 139 -14.47 -18.41 -18.78
N HIS A 140 -13.58 -19.19 -18.15
CA HIS A 140 -12.64 -18.69 -17.16
C HIS A 140 -11.65 -17.65 -17.71
N TYR A 141 -11.27 -17.75 -18.99
CA TYR A 141 -10.30 -16.83 -19.60
C TYR A 141 -10.92 -15.74 -20.48
N THR A 142 -12.20 -15.86 -20.84
CA THR A 142 -12.87 -14.88 -21.73
C THR A 142 -13.87 -13.98 -21.00
N THR A 143 -14.37 -14.40 -19.84
CA THR A 143 -15.29 -13.55 -19.06
C THR A 143 -14.57 -12.40 -18.39
N TRP A 144 -15.31 -11.33 -18.13
CA TRP A 144 -14.82 -10.15 -17.43
C TRP A 144 -14.16 -10.47 -16.08
N ALA A 145 -14.84 -11.27 -15.24
CA ALA A 145 -14.32 -11.70 -13.95
C ALA A 145 -13.02 -12.50 -14.11
N GLY A 146 -13.00 -13.44 -15.07
CA GLY A 146 -11.81 -14.20 -15.44
C GLY A 146 -10.61 -13.34 -15.82
N LEU A 147 -10.79 -12.48 -16.84
CA LEU A 147 -9.73 -11.59 -17.34
C LEU A 147 -9.19 -10.67 -16.25
N THR A 148 -10.07 -9.93 -15.57
CA THR A 148 -9.66 -8.99 -14.51
C THR A 148 -8.97 -9.71 -13.35
N GLY A 149 -9.41 -10.93 -13.00
CA GLY A 149 -8.75 -11.76 -11.98
C GLY A 149 -7.30 -12.10 -12.34
N HIS A 150 -7.05 -12.56 -13.57
CA HIS A 150 -5.69 -12.89 -14.02
C HIS A 150 -4.78 -11.66 -14.13
N PHE A 151 -5.30 -10.52 -14.61
CA PHE A 151 -4.55 -9.27 -14.61
C PHE A 151 -4.18 -8.83 -13.19
N MET A 152 -5.11 -8.93 -12.23
CA MET A 152 -4.83 -8.64 -10.82
C MET A 152 -3.75 -9.57 -10.25
N LEU A 153 -3.80 -10.87 -10.54
CA LEU A 153 -2.77 -11.82 -10.11
C LEU A 153 -1.39 -11.46 -10.65
N LEU A 154 -1.27 -11.12 -11.94
CA LEU A 154 -0.01 -10.68 -12.53
C LEU A 154 0.52 -9.42 -11.85
N MET A 155 -0.33 -8.40 -11.65
CA MET A 155 0.05 -7.17 -10.95
C MET A 155 0.49 -7.46 -9.52
N MET A 156 -0.19 -8.35 -8.81
CA MET A 156 0.20 -8.77 -7.46
C MET A 156 1.56 -9.44 -7.45
N VAL A 157 1.84 -10.37 -8.37
CA VAL A 157 3.18 -11.00 -8.45
C VAL A 157 4.27 -9.94 -8.60
N LEU A 158 4.09 -8.97 -9.51
CA LEU A 158 5.05 -7.89 -9.72
C LEU A 158 5.21 -7.02 -8.47
N MET A 159 4.10 -6.56 -7.88
CA MET A 159 4.12 -5.69 -6.69
C MET A 159 4.74 -6.36 -5.47
N TYR A 160 4.35 -7.60 -5.15
CA TYR A 160 4.82 -8.30 -3.96
C TYR A 160 6.30 -8.66 -4.07
N THR A 161 6.74 -9.10 -5.26
CA THR A 161 8.15 -9.44 -5.51
C THR A 161 9.04 -8.22 -5.29
N SER A 162 8.71 -7.09 -5.90
CA SER A 162 9.49 -5.85 -5.76
C SER A 162 9.37 -5.22 -4.36
N ALA A 163 8.24 -5.40 -3.67
CA ALA A 163 8.04 -4.88 -2.31
C ALA A 163 8.76 -5.68 -1.23
N HIS A 164 9.27 -6.87 -1.57
CA HIS A 164 10.09 -7.66 -0.66
C HIS A 164 11.29 -6.84 -0.16
N HIS A 165 11.58 -6.94 1.15
CA HIS A 165 12.57 -6.09 1.83
C HIS A 165 13.92 -6.04 1.09
N LYS A 166 14.45 -7.20 0.68
CA LYS A 166 15.74 -7.27 -0.04
C LYS A 166 15.70 -6.50 -1.38
N MET A 167 14.63 -6.68 -2.16
CA MET A 167 14.49 -6.04 -3.49
C MET A 167 14.33 -4.53 -3.36
N ARG A 168 13.44 -4.07 -2.47
CA ARG A 168 13.22 -2.63 -2.23
C ARG A 168 14.46 -1.91 -1.71
N HIS A 169 15.30 -2.58 -0.90
CA HIS A 169 16.55 -2.01 -0.40
C HIS A 169 17.67 -1.99 -1.47
N GLN A 170 17.64 -2.91 -2.44
CA GLN A 170 18.61 -2.95 -3.54
C GLN A 170 18.23 -1.99 -4.68
N SER A 171 16.94 -1.92 -5.04
CA SER A 171 16.41 -1.02 -6.05
C SER A 171 15.09 -0.42 -5.59
N PHE A 172 15.18 0.78 -5.00
CA PHE A 172 14.00 1.51 -4.57
C PHE A 172 13.11 1.92 -5.75
N GLU A 173 13.70 2.25 -6.89
CA GLU A 173 12.97 2.65 -8.09
C GLU A 173 12.13 1.50 -8.67
N THR A 174 12.68 0.29 -8.72
CA THR A 174 11.91 -0.90 -9.13
C THR A 174 10.69 -1.06 -8.25
N PHE A 175 10.87 -1.03 -6.93
CA PHE A 175 9.76 -1.04 -5.97
C PHE A 175 8.78 0.11 -6.24
N TRP A 176 9.26 1.33 -6.42
CA TRP A 176 8.42 2.50 -6.61
C TRP A 176 7.51 2.33 -7.83
N TYR A 177 8.07 2.02 -8.99
CA TYR A 177 7.30 1.93 -10.23
C TYR A 177 6.32 0.76 -10.24
N THR A 178 6.74 -0.43 -9.83
CA THR A 178 5.83 -1.58 -9.80
C THR A 178 4.73 -1.40 -8.75
N HIS A 179 5.00 -0.77 -7.60
CA HIS A 179 3.98 -0.56 -6.57
C HIS A 179 2.88 0.41 -7.01
N HIS A 180 3.12 1.27 -8.01
CA HIS A 180 2.07 2.10 -8.62
C HIS A 180 1.08 1.29 -9.48
N LEU A 181 1.39 0.02 -9.82
CA LEU A 181 0.38 -0.90 -10.36
C LEU A 181 -0.81 -1.08 -9.42
N ALA A 182 -0.68 -0.70 -8.13
CA ALA A 182 -1.78 -0.63 -7.18
C ALA A 182 -2.97 0.20 -7.70
N PHE A 183 -2.74 1.24 -8.51
CA PHE A 183 -3.82 2.00 -9.14
C PHE A 183 -4.66 1.12 -10.08
N PHE A 184 -4.01 0.40 -10.99
CA PHE A 184 -4.68 -0.49 -11.94
C PHE A 184 -5.26 -1.73 -11.26
N PHE A 185 -4.58 -2.27 -10.25
CA PHE A 185 -5.10 -3.33 -9.40
C PHE A 185 -6.40 -2.91 -8.73
N MET A 186 -6.43 -1.71 -8.13
CA MET A 186 -7.61 -1.21 -7.44
C MET A 186 -8.77 -0.93 -8.40
N LEU A 187 -8.48 -0.39 -9.58
CA LEU A 187 -9.47 -0.25 -10.65
C LEU A 187 -10.06 -1.61 -11.05
N CYS A 188 -9.21 -2.61 -11.27
CA CYS A 188 -9.67 -3.97 -11.56
C CYS A 188 -10.51 -4.52 -10.41
N LEU A 189 -10.10 -4.34 -9.15
CA LEU A 189 -10.84 -4.82 -7.99
C LEU A 189 -12.25 -4.23 -7.90
N TYR A 190 -12.41 -2.93 -8.18
CA TYR A 190 -13.72 -2.26 -8.20
C TYR A 190 -14.66 -2.84 -9.25
N PHE A 191 -14.13 -3.21 -10.42
CA PHE A 191 -14.94 -3.74 -11.51
C PHE A 191 -14.94 -5.27 -11.59
N HIS A 192 -14.12 -5.99 -10.81
CA HIS A 192 -13.92 -7.43 -10.95
C HIS A 192 -15.22 -8.23 -10.80
N GLY A 193 -16.08 -7.81 -9.85
CA GLY A 193 -17.39 -8.44 -9.61
C GLY A 193 -18.48 -8.06 -10.62
N HIS A 194 -18.17 -7.26 -11.65
CA HIS A 194 -19.09 -6.85 -12.70
C HIS A 194 -19.24 -7.93 -13.79
N GLY A 195 -20.23 -7.80 -14.67
CA GLY A 195 -20.33 -8.63 -15.89
C GLY A 195 -21.16 -9.91 -15.76
N CYS A 196 -22.19 -9.93 -14.89
CA CYS A 196 -23.15 -11.04 -14.78
C CYS A 196 -22.50 -12.44 -14.68
N PHE A 197 -21.36 -12.53 -13.98
CA PHE A 197 -20.64 -13.78 -13.83
C PHE A 197 -21.45 -14.81 -13.01
N VAL A 198 -22.26 -14.32 -12.06
CA VAL A 198 -23.11 -15.14 -11.19
C VAL A 198 -24.55 -14.92 -11.59
N LYS A 199 -25.25 -16.02 -11.86
CA LYS A 199 -26.67 -16.06 -12.21
C LYS A 199 -27.45 -16.86 -11.19
N THR A 200 -28.62 -16.36 -10.84
CA THR A 200 -29.59 -17.11 -10.02
C THR A 200 -30.12 -18.32 -10.78
N ALA A 201 -30.82 -19.23 -10.09
CA ALA A 201 -31.52 -20.34 -10.71
C ALA A 201 -32.53 -19.89 -11.79
N GLN A 202 -33.07 -18.68 -11.67
CA GLN A 202 -33.98 -18.04 -12.63
C GLN A 202 -33.25 -17.38 -13.82
N GLY A 203 -31.91 -17.41 -13.84
CA GLY A 203 -31.09 -16.82 -14.90
C GLY A 203 -30.80 -15.32 -14.72
N GLU A 204 -31.24 -14.71 -13.62
CA GLU A 204 -31.01 -13.30 -13.34
C GLU A 204 -29.58 -13.04 -12.88
N CYS A 205 -29.00 -11.93 -13.33
CA CYS A 205 -27.65 -11.52 -12.94
C CYS A 205 -27.61 -11.08 -11.48
N LYS A 206 -26.88 -11.80 -10.63
CA LYS A 206 -26.64 -11.43 -9.23
C LYS A 206 -25.21 -10.93 -9.06
N GLY A 207 -25.04 -9.61 -9.19
CA GLY A 207 -23.74 -8.96 -9.05
C GLY A 207 -23.23 -8.92 -7.60
N TYR A 208 -21.92 -8.99 -7.43
CA TYR A 208 -21.27 -8.73 -6.14
C TYR A 208 -20.90 -7.25 -6.06
N LEU A 209 -21.57 -6.53 -5.17
CA LEU A 209 -21.48 -5.08 -5.06
C LEU A 209 -20.37 -4.65 -4.07
N SER A 210 -19.27 -5.41 -4.00
CA SER A 210 -18.13 -5.13 -3.10
C SER A 210 -17.53 -3.74 -3.33
N TRP A 211 -17.59 -3.25 -4.58
CA TRP A 211 -17.17 -1.90 -4.97
C TRP A 211 -17.77 -0.81 -4.10
N ARG A 212 -19.01 -0.97 -3.61
CA ARG A 212 -19.70 0.02 -2.76
C ARG A 212 -18.93 0.30 -1.47
N PHE A 213 -18.20 -0.69 -0.97
CA PHE A 213 -17.41 -0.57 0.25
C PHE A 213 -15.93 -0.29 -0.06
N THR A 214 -15.36 -0.94 -1.07
CA THR A 214 -13.94 -0.79 -1.40
C THR A 214 -13.61 0.57 -2.00
N ILE A 215 -14.56 1.23 -2.68
CA ILE A 215 -14.34 2.56 -3.29
C ILE A 215 -14.12 3.65 -2.24
N VAL A 216 -14.63 3.49 -1.01
CA VAL A 216 -14.46 4.47 0.06
C VAL A 216 -12.98 4.68 0.36
N GLY A 217 -12.19 3.60 0.45
CA GLY A 217 -10.74 3.68 0.62
C GLY A 217 -10.05 4.41 -0.54
N GLY A 218 -10.51 4.18 -1.78
CA GLY A 218 -10.00 4.86 -2.97
C GLY A 218 -10.28 6.36 -2.98
N ILE A 219 -11.50 6.76 -2.61
CA ILE A 219 -11.90 8.17 -2.52
C ILE A 219 -11.06 8.89 -1.46
N LEU A 220 -10.93 8.30 -0.27
CA LEU A 220 -10.11 8.87 0.81
C LEU A 220 -8.64 9.00 0.41
N TYR A 221 -8.10 7.98 -0.26
CA TYR A 221 -6.74 8.02 -0.78
C TYR A 221 -6.54 9.07 -1.87
N PHE A 222 -7.51 9.24 -2.78
CA PHE A 222 -7.45 10.28 -3.80
C PHE A 222 -7.34 11.68 -3.19
N PHE A 223 -8.23 12.02 -2.24
CA PHE A 223 -8.17 13.31 -1.56
C PHE A 223 -6.88 13.49 -0.75
N GLU A 224 -6.41 12.45 -0.06
CA GLU A 224 -5.11 12.45 0.59
C GLU A 224 -3.97 12.79 -0.38
N ARG A 225 -3.96 12.17 -1.57
CA ARG A 225 -2.94 12.42 -2.60
C ARG A 225 -3.00 13.86 -3.13
N VAL A 226 -4.19 14.39 -3.37
CA VAL A 226 -4.39 15.79 -3.78
C VAL A 226 -3.81 16.76 -2.73
N LEU A 227 -4.14 16.55 -1.45
CA LEU A 227 -3.63 17.39 -0.36
C LEU A 227 -2.11 17.35 -0.26
N ARG A 228 -1.51 16.16 -0.41
CA ARG A 228 -0.04 16.01 -0.42
C ARG A 228 0.61 16.73 -1.58
N GLU A 229 0.04 16.64 -2.78
CA GLU A 229 0.57 17.32 -3.96
C GLU A 229 0.53 18.85 -3.79
N ILE A 230 -0.57 19.39 -3.26
CA ILE A 230 -0.71 20.83 -2.95
C ILE A 230 0.36 21.27 -1.93
N ARG A 231 0.55 20.51 -0.85
CA ARG A 231 1.56 20.80 0.19
C ARG A 231 2.98 20.71 -0.36
N ALA A 232 3.25 19.72 -1.21
CA ALA A 232 4.60 19.46 -1.68
C ALA A 232 5.09 20.50 -2.69
N ARG A 233 4.17 21.12 -3.43
CA ARG A 233 4.45 22.22 -4.36
C ARG A 233 4.58 23.60 -3.70
N GLN A 234 4.34 23.72 -2.40
CA GLN A 234 4.59 24.98 -1.68
C GLN A 234 6.07 25.37 -1.82
N PRO A 235 6.40 26.69 -1.89
CA PRO A 235 7.76 27.16 -2.11
C PRO A 235 8.79 26.48 -1.20
N THR A 236 9.92 26.08 -1.77
CA THR A 236 11.03 25.45 -1.06
C THR A 236 12.32 25.91 -1.72
N GLN A 237 13.20 26.54 -0.94
CA GLN A 237 14.44 27.15 -1.43
C GLN A 237 15.63 26.44 -0.81
N ILE A 238 16.57 25.98 -1.65
CA ILE A 238 17.84 25.45 -1.15
C ILE A 238 18.68 26.62 -0.65
N ILE A 239 19.06 26.57 0.62
CA ILE A 239 19.93 27.56 1.27
C ILE A 239 21.40 27.20 1.03
N LYS A 240 21.74 25.92 1.26
CA LYS A 240 23.13 25.47 1.26
C LYS A 240 23.23 24.01 0.83
N VAL A 241 24.32 23.70 0.14
CA VAL A 241 24.73 22.35 -0.20
C VAL A 241 26.12 22.12 0.38
N ILE A 242 26.32 20.99 1.06
CA ILE A 242 27.58 20.61 1.66
C ILE A 242 27.96 19.23 1.14
N ALA A 243 29.07 19.15 0.41
CA ALA A 243 29.65 17.87 0.01
C ALA A 243 30.34 17.22 1.22
N HIS A 244 30.08 15.94 1.44
CA HIS A 244 30.69 15.14 2.49
C HIS A 244 31.59 14.05 1.89
N PRO A 245 32.62 13.57 2.61
CA PRO A 245 33.37 12.37 2.20
C PRO A 245 32.46 11.15 2.00
N SER A 246 32.94 10.14 1.27
CA SER A 246 32.23 8.86 1.06
C SER A 246 30.96 8.93 0.20
N LYS A 247 30.98 9.74 -0.87
CA LYS A 247 29.87 9.88 -1.84
C LYS A 247 28.55 10.27 -1.16
N ALA A 248 28.61 11.28 -0.29
CA ALA A 248 27.43 11.81 0.39
C ALA A 248 27.41 13.34 0.30
N PHE A 249 26.23 13.92 0.40
CA PHE A 249 26.05 15.37 0.49
C PHE A 249 24.87 15.69 1.39
N GLU A 250 24.90 16.89 1.96
CA GLU A 250 23.82 17.46 2.76
C GLU A 250 23.20 18.62 1.97
N ILE A 251 21.88 18.64 1.94
CA ILE A 251 21.12 19.80 1.47
C ILE A 251 20.44 20.45 2.67
N GLN A 252 20.55 21.77 2.76
CA GLN A 252 19.82 22.59 3.71
C GLN A 252 18.84 23.45 2.92
N PHE A 253 17.57 23.44 3.29
CA PHE A 253 16.52 24.18 2.60
C PHE A 253 15.57 24.87 3.57
N ASP A 254 14.98 25.97 3.13
CA ASP A 254 13.88 26.64 3.81
C ASP A 254 12.55 26.24 3.17
N LYS A 255 11.59 25.91 4.03
CA LYS A 255 10.19 25.68 3.70
C LYS A 255 9.33 26.15 4.88
N PRO A 256 8.82 27.39 4.86
CA PRO A 256 8.12 27.98 6.00
C PRO A 256 6.91 27.16 6.49
N SER A 257 6.25 26.43 5.58
CA SER A 257 5.11 25.57 5.90
C SER A 257 5.49 24.23 6.55
N PHE A 258 6.78 23.95 6.74
CA PHE A 258 7.28 22.65 7.17
C PHE A 258 7.66 22.67 8.64
N ARG A 259 6.94 21.89 9.45
CA ARG A 259 7.18 21.72 10.88
C ARG A 259 7.30 20.24 11.17
N TYR A 260 8.38 19.83 11.84
CA TYR A 260 8.73 18.43 12.08
C TYR A 260 9.27 18.21 13.49
N LYS A 261 9.37 16.94 13.88
CA LYS A 261 10.01 16.49 15.11
C LYS A 261 11.28 15.70 14.80
N ALA A 262 12.19 15.63 15.76
CA ALA A 262 13.41 14.86 15.64
C ALA A 262 13.11 13.39 15.28
N GLY A 263 13.92 12.83 14.37
CA GLY A 263 13.78 11.45 13.90
C GLY A 263 12.77 11.26 12.76
N GLN A 264 11.97 12.25 12.41
CA GLN A 264 11.04 12.14 11.28
C GLN A 264 11.76 12.13 9.92
N TYR A 265 11.09 11.65 8.89
CA TYR A 265 11.59 11.63 7.51
C TYR A 265 10.63 12.35 6.56
N LEU A 266 11.10 12.66 5.36
CA LEU A 266 10.31 13.27 4.29
C LEU A 266 10.52 12.53 2.98
N PHE A 267 9.62 12.76 2.02
CA PHE A 267 9.82 12.38 0.63
C PHE A 267 10.26 13.60 -0.16
N LEU A 268 11.37 13.44 -0.89
CA LEU A 268 11.97 14.45 -1.74
C LEU A 268 11.70 14.11 -3.20
N ASN A 269 11.26 15.11 -3.97
CA ASN A 269 11.20 15.06 -5.42
C ASN A 269 11.99 16.24 -6.00
N VAL A 270 12.76 15.94 -7.05
CA VAL A 270 13.56 16.92 -7.80
C VAL A 270 13.08 16.91 -9.25
N PRO A 271 12.19 17.82 -9.66
CA PRO A 271 11.59 17.82 -11.00
C PRO A 271 12.59 17.84 -12.16
N ALA A 272 13.79 18.40 -11.94
CA ALA A 272 14.87 18.41 -12.92
C ALA A 272 15.41 16.99 -13.26
N ILE A 273 15.26 16.03 -12.33
CA ILE A 273 15.63 14.62 -12.54
C ILE A 273 14.40 13.83 -13.00
N SER A 274 13.31 13.94 -12.24
CA SER A 274 12.07 13.22 -12.49
C SER A 274 10.91 13.92 -11.77
N THR A 275 9.79 14.10 -12.46
CA THR A 275 8.55 14.64 -11.88
C THR A 275 7.74 13.59 -11.11
N TRP A 276 8.09 12.31 -11.23
CA TRP A 276 7.31 11.18 -10.72
C TRP A 276 7.98 10.42 -9.56
N GLN A 277 9.30 10.51 -9.44
CA GLN A 277 10.06 9.80 -8.42
C GLN A 277 10.07 10.59 -7.10
N TRP A 278 9.66 9.94 -6.01
CA TRP A 278 9.77 10.49 -4.68
C TRP A 278 10.61 9.56 -3.82
N HIS A 279 11.69 10.08 -3.24
CA HIS A 279 12.65 9.29 -2.47
C HIS A 279 12.57 9.67 -0.99
N PRO A 280 12.50 8.69 -0.08
CA PRO A 280 12.44 8.96 1.35
C PRO A 280 13.84 9.29 1.91
N PHE A 281 13.93 10.35 2.70
CA PHE A 281 15.14 10.74 3.44
C PHE A 281 14.81 11.14 4.87
N THR A 282 15.59 10.65 5.82
CA THR A 282 15.50 11.07 7.23
C THR A 282 15.95 12.52 7.37
N ILE A 283 15.21 13.29 8.17
CA ILE A 283 15.57 14.67 8.48
C ILE A 283 16.72 14.64 9.49
N THR A 284 17.81 15.33 9.18
CA THR A 284 19.05 15.32 9.95
C THR A 284 19.28 16.58 10.78
N SER A 285 18.58 17.67 10.48
CA SER A 285 18.56 18.89 11.29
C SER A 285 17.70 18.73 12.54
N ALA A 286 17.93 19.57 13.55
CA ALA A 286 17.08 19.70 14.71
C ALA A 286 15.84 20.58 14.40
N PRO A 287 14.66 20.32 15.00
CA PRO A 287 13.45 21.11 14.76
C PRO A 287 13.59 22.62 14.99
N ASP A 288 14.54 23.03 15.84
CA ASP A 288 14.82 24.42 16.20
C ASP A 288 15.88 25.08 15.29
N ASP A 289 16.48 24.33 14.36
CA ASP A 289 17.42 24.88 13.38
C ASP A 289 16.69 25.83 12.40
N PRO A 290 17.35 26.89 11.89
CA PRO A 290 16.74 27.84 10.95
C PRO A 290 16.52 27.26 9.53
N TYR A 291 16.82 25.97 9.33
CA TYR A 291 16.69 25.26 8.07
C TYR A 291 16.30 23.81 8.33
N VAL A 292 15.83 23.14 7.28
CA VAL A 292 15.65 21.68 7.27
C VAL A 292 16.79 21.07 6.47
N SER A 293 17.44 20.03 7.00
CA SER A 293 18.50 19.31 6.30
C SER A 293 18.21 17.81 6.12
N VAL A 294 18.70 17.27 5.01
CA VAL A 294 18.76 15.83 4.76
C VAL A 294 20.14 15.46 4.24
N HIS A 295 20.65 14.31 4.67
CA HIS A 295 21.88 13.71 4.16
C HIS A 295 21.55 12.63 3.12
N VAL A 296 22.14 12.76 1.94
CA VAL A 296 21.91 11.88 0.80
C VAL A 296 23.20 11.16 0.46
N ARG A 297 23.16 9.82 0.48
CA ARG A 297 24.25 8.98 -0.02
C ARG A 297 23.98 8.64 -1.50
N GLN A 298 24.99 8.80 -2.34
CA GLN A 298 24.94 8.52 -3.77
C GLN A 298 25.15 7.01 -4.01
N VAL A 299 24.05 6.26 -4.08
CA VAL A 299 24.05 4.78 -4.17
C VAL A 299 23.23 4.22 -5.33
N GLY A 300 22.45 5.05 -6.01
CA GLY A 300 21.61 4.66 -7.14
C GLY A 300 21.30 5.83 -8.06
N ASP A 301 20.61 5.55 -9.16
CA ASP A 301 20.44 6.45 -10.31
C ASP A 301 19.92 7.84 -9.91
N PHE A 302 18.81 7.92 -9.18
CA PHE A 302 18.30 9.19 -8.67
C PHE A 302 19.32 9.95 -7.81
N THR A 303 19.93 9.29 -6.82
CA THR A 303 20.85 9.94 -5.88
C THR A 303 22.15 10.39 -6.54
N ASN A 304 22.64 9.66 -7.54
CA ASN A 304 23.84 10.00 -8.30
C ASN A 304 23.58 11.24 -9.17
N LYS A 305 22.47 11.23 -9.93
CA LYS A 305 22.04 12.38 -10.73
C LYS A 305 21.79 13.62 -9.86
N PHE A 306 21.27 13.42 -8.64
CA PHE A 306 21.06 14.53 -7.72
C PHE A 306 22.37 15.11 -7.21
N GLY A 307 23.37 14.26 -6.89
CA GLY A 307 24.72 14.71 -6.56
C GLY A 307 25.37 15.48 -7.71
N GLU A 308 25.29 14.97 -8.93
CA GLU A 308 25.79 15.63 -10.15
C GLU A 308 25.15 17.01 -10.35
N LEU A 309 23.81 17.10 -10.27
CA LEU A 309 23.06 18.36 -10.36
C LEU A 309 23.44 19.39 -9.31
N LEU A 310 23.98 18.97 -8.17
CA LEU A 310 24.40 19.87 -7.10
C LEU A 310 25.91 20.13 -7.09
N GLY A 311 26.66 19.60 -8.08
CA GLY A 311 28.13 19.70 -8.11
C GLY A 311 28.80 18.93 -6.95
N CYS A 312 28.16 17.88 -6.46
CA CYS A 312 28.64 17.02 -5.38
C CYS A 312 29.22 15.69 -5.90
N ASP A 313 29.64 15.65 -7.17
CA ASP A 313 30.31 14.49 -7.75
C ASP A 313 31.74 14.38 -7.17
N PRO A 314 32.10 13.28 -6.50
CA PRO A 314 33.44 13.08 -5.95
C PRO A 314 34.55 13.12 -7.01
N ASP A 315 34.22 12.76 -8.25
CA ASP A 315 35.18 12.57 -9.34
C ASP A 315 35.24 13.78 -10.29
N SER A 316 34.32 14.75 -10.14
CA SER A 316 34.26 15.95 -10.98
C SER A 316 34.70 17.21 -10.22
N LYS A 317 35.45 18.07 -10.92
CA LYS A 317 35.83 19.42 -10.44
C LYS A 317 34.74 20.47 -10.73
N GLN A 318 33.51 20.06 -11.04
CA GLN A 318 32.44 21.02 -11.30
C GLN A 318 32.01 21.71 -10.01
N PHE A 319 31.99 23.04 -10.07
CA PHE A 319 31.43 23.88 -9.03
C PHE A 319 29.90 23.74 -9.02
N ALA A 320 29.27 23.95 -7.86
CA ALA A 320 27.82 23.99 -7.72
C ALA A 320 27.21 24.93 -8.79
N PRO A 321 26.09 24.56 -9.43
CA PRO A 321 25.51 25.37 -10.49
C PRO A 321 25.06 26.74 -9.98
N ALA A 322 25.11 27.74 -10.85
CA ALA A 322 24.65 29.10 -10.54
C ALA A 322 23.16 29.17 -10.14
N VAL A 323 22.36 28.19 -10.59
CA VAL A 323 20.95 28.06 -10.25
C VAL A 323 20.72 26.66 -9.66
N LEU A 324 20.28 26.62 -8.41
CA LEU A 324 19.95 25.37 -7.73
C LEU A 324 18.58 24.84 -8.18
N PRO A 325 18.40 23.51 -8.27
CA PRO A 325 17.14 22.93 -8.72
C PRO A 325 16.01 23.16 -7.71
N THR A 326 14.78 23.25 -8.20
CA THR A 326 13.59 23.30 -7.34
C THR A 326 13.40 21.96 -6.61
N LEU A 327 13.02 22.03 -5.34
CA LEU A 327 12.65 20.86 -4.54
C LEU A 327 11.14 20.82 -4.30
N ARG A 328 10.57 19.62 -4.32
CA ARG A 328 9.23 19.35 -3.78
C ARG A 328 9.36 18.43 -2.57
N ILE A 329 8.68 18.80 -1.49
CA ILE A 329 8.84 18.15 -0.17
C ILE A 329 7.48 17.66 0.33
N ASP A 330 7.33 16.34 0.46
CA ASP A 330 6.15 15.73 1.07
C ASP A 330 6.50 15.14 2.45
N GLY A 331 5.85 15.65 3.50
CA GLY A 331 6.11 15.26 4.88
C GLY A 331 5.79 16.39 5.86
N PRO A 332 6.30 16.29 7.11
CA PRO A 332 7.14 15.20 7.63
C PRO A 332 6.32 13.94 7.98
N TYR A 333 7.02 12.84 8.18
CA TYR A 333 6.46 11.53 8.50
C TYR A 333 7.21 10.86 9.65
N GLY A 334 6.44 10.27 10.58
CA GLY A 334 6.97 9.63 11.78
C GLY A 334 7.85 8.41 11.48
N THR A 335 8.89 8.24 12.28
CA THR A 335 9.65 6.98 12.42
C THR A 335 9.28 6.28 13.72
N PRO A 336 9.61 4.97 13.88
CA PRO A 336 9.37 4.23 15.12
C PRO A 336 10.16 4.76 16.33
N ALA A 337 11.01 5.78 16.18
CA ALA A 337 11.77 6.35 17.28
C ALA A 337 10.94 7.28 18.18
N GLU A 338 9.65 7.50 17.85
CA GLU A 338 8.68 8.20 18.71
C GLU A 338 7.92 7.25 19.67
N ASP A 339 8.44 6.04 19.92
CA ASP A 339 7.92 5.07 20.91
C ASP A 339 8.77 4.97 22.18
#